data_AF-M0HIR7-F1
#
_entry.id   AF-M0HIR7-F1
#
_cell.length_a   1.000
_cell.length_b   1.000
_cell.length_c   1.000
_cell.angle_alpha   90.00
_cell.angle_beta   90.00
_cell.angle_gamma   90.00
#
_symmetry.space_group_name_H-M   'P 1'
#
loop_
_entity.id
_entity.type
_entity.pdbx_description
1 polymer ?
#
loop_
_entity_poly.entity_id
_entity_poly.type
_entity_poly.pdbx_seq_one_letter_code
_entity_poly.pdbx_strand_id
1 'polypeptide(L)' 'MSDSADYTFVCPECAESMLVNDSMRDALLENGCVICSAALTTDAFSTT' A
#
# COMPACT_ATOMS: atom_id res chain seq x y z
N MET A 1 -8.88 14.67 13.77
CA MET A 1 -8.28 13.33 13.91
C MET A 1 -7.23 13.24 12.83
N SER A 2 -5.97 13.05 13.20
CA SER A 2 -4.87 13.04 12.24
C SER A 2 -4.86 11.67 11.57
N ASP A 3 -5.02 11.66 10.25
CA ASP A 3 -4.84 10.48 9.42
C ASP A 3 -3.34 10.16 9.42
N SER A 4 -2.88 9.42 10.44
CA SER A 4 -1.49 9.02 10.59
C SER A 4 -1.23 7.90 9.58
N ALA A 5 -0.80 8.26 8.39
CA ALA A 5 -0.26 7.28 7.47
C ALA A 5 1.10 6.82 7.98
N ASP A 6 1.12 5.63 8.57
CA ASP A 6 2.31 5.04 9.20
C ASP A 6 3.20 4.27 8.19
N TYR A 7 2.68 4.00 6.99
CA TYR A 7 3.37 3.22 5.96
C TYR A 7 3.36 3.94 4.62
N THR A 8 4.44 3.80 3.88
CA THR A 8 4.53 4.18 2.47
C THR A 8 4.30 2.93 1.63
N PHE A 9 3.20 2.90 0.89
CA PHE A 9 2.94 1.90 -0.14
C PHE A 9 3.64 2.31 -1.44
N VAL A 10 4.30 1.36 -2.11
CA VAL A 10 4.88 1.50 -3.45
C VAL A 10 4.60 0.22 -4.23
N CYS A 11 3.80 0.31 -5.29
CA CYS A 11 3.51 -0.84 -6.15
C CYS A 11 4.73 -1.21 -7.01
N PRO A 12 5.20 -2.48 -7.00
CA PRO A 12 6.35 -2.89 -7.79
C PRO A 12 6.09 -2.97 -9.30
N GLU A 13 4.82 -3.08 -9.72
CA GLU A 13 4.43 -3.23 -11.13
C GLU A 13 4.21 -1.88 -11.83
N CYS A 14 3.40 -1.00 -11.22
CA CYS A 14 3.10 0.31 -11.81
C CYS A 14 3.92 1.46 -11.22
N ALA A 15 4.78 1.19 -10.23
CA ALA A 15 5.58 2.19 -9.52
C ALA A 15 4.76 3.30 -8.82
N GLU A 16 3.48 3.04 -8.52
CA GLU A 16 2.64 4.02 -7.82
C GLU A 16 2.94 4.01 -6.31
N SER A 17 3.16 5.20 -5.74
CA SER A 17 3.44 5.37 -4.32
C SER A 17 2.38 6.22 -3.61
N MET A 18 1.93 5.80 -2.43
CA MET A 18 1.03 6.57 -1.58
C MET A 18 1.21 6.23 -0.10
N LEU A 19 0.80 7.17 0.75
CA LEU A 19 0.82 7.01 2.19
C LEU A 19 -0.44 6.25 2.64
N VAL A 20 -0.26 5.19 3.41
CA VAL A 20 -1.32 4.30 3.88
C VAL A 20 -1.17 3.99 5.37
N ASN A 21 -2.30 3.73 6.03
CA ASN A 21 -2.32 3.20 7.38
C ASN A 21 -2.35 1.66 7.36
N ASP A 22 -2.26 1.05 8.53
CA ASP A 22 -2.28 -0.41 8.71
C ASP A 22 -3.53 -1.06 8.07
N SER A 23 -4.70 -0.46 8.29
CA SER A 23 -5.97 -0.98 7.76
C SER A 23 -6.04 -0.90 6.23
N MET A 24 -5.51 0.16 5.61
CA MET A 24 -5.40 0.30 4.16
C MET A 24 -4.37 -0.67 3.57
N ARG A 25 -3.23 -0.89 4.25
CA ARG A 25 -2.24 -1.87 3.83
C ARG A 25 -2.87 -3.25 3.71
N ASP A 26 -3.56 -3.71 4.75
CA ASP A 26 -4.19 -5.04 4.75
C ASP A 26 -5.26 -5.15 3.65
N ALA A 27 -6.06 -4.11 3.44
CA ALA A 27 -7.03 -4.08 2.33
C ALA A 27 -6.36 -4.15 0.95
N LEU A 28 -5.25 -3.45 0.73
CA LEU A 28 -4.49 -3.49 -0.51
C LEU A 28 -3.79 -4.84 -0.72
N LEU A 29 -3.29 -5.48 0.34
CA LEU A 29 -2.72 -6.82 0.25
C LEU A 29 -3.78 -7.86 -0.12
N GLU A 30 -4.98 -7.74 0.42
CA GLU A 30 -6.08 -8.68 0.18
C GLU A 30 -6.73 -8.49 -1.20
N ASN A 31 -6.91 -7.23 -1.64
CA ASN A 31 -7.55 -6.89 -2.92
C ASN A 31 -6.56 -6.78 -4.09
N GLY A 32 -5.28 -6.53 -3.81
CA GLY A 32 -4.27 -6.18 -4.81
C GLY A 32 -4.22 -4.68 -5.12
N CYS A 33 -3.35 -4.30 -6.06
CA CYS A 33 -3.16 -2.91 -6.44
C CYS A 33 -4.42 -2.36 -7.13
N VAL A 34 -4.95 -1.23 -6.65
CA VAL A 34 -6.14 -0.60 -7.24
C VAL A 34 -5.94 -0.05 -8.66
N ILE A 35 -4.68 0.09 -9.11
CA ILE A 35 -4.33 0.65 -10.43
C ILE A 35 -4.14 -0.45 -11.48
N CYS A 36 -3.29 -1.42 -11.17
CA CYS A 36 -2.90 -2.47 -12.11
C CYS A 36 -3.50 -3.84 -11.78
N SER A 37 -4.22 -3.95 -10.65
CA SER A 37 -4.75 -5.20 -10.12
C SER A 37 -3.69 -6.29 -9.88
N ALA A 38 -2.42 -5.90 -9.77
CA ALA A 38 -1.34 -6.81 -9.45
C ALA A 38 -1.43 -7.30 -8.01
N ALA A 39 -0.97 -8.53 -7.79
CA ALA A 39 -0.84 -9.10 -6.45
C ALA A 39 0.20 -8.30 -5.67
N LEU A 40 -0.23 -7.73 -4.54
CA LEU A 40 0.65 -7.00 -3.65
C LEU A 40 1.18 -7.93 -2.56
N THR A 41 2.39 -7.65 -2.11
CA THR A 41 3.01 -8.32 -0.97
C THR A 41 3.48 -7.28 0.03
N THR A 42 3.84 -7.72 1.24
CA THR A 42 4.32 -6.84 2.31
C THR A 42 5.56 -6.05 1.91
N ASP A 43 6.32 -6.51 0.91
CA ASP A 43 7.49 -5.82 0.35
C ASP A 43 7.12 -4.50 -0.35
N ALA A 44 5.87 -4.39 -0.82
CA ALA A 44 5.33 -3.16 -1.39
C ALA A 44 5.08 -2.06 -0.33
N PHE A 45 5.32 -2.32 0.95
CA PHE A 45 5.07 -1.38 2.04
C PHE A 45 6.35 -1.15 2.85
N SER A 46 6.70 0.12 3.07
CA SER A 46 7.83 0.53 3.90
C SER A 46 7.36 1.40 5.06
N THR A 47 7.80 1.08 6.27
CA THR A 47 7.63 1.96 7.44
C THR A 47 8.56 3.16 7.30
N THR A 48 8.01 4.37 7.51
CA THR A 48 8.79 5.62 7.48
C THR A 48 9.20 6.03 8.90
#